data_AF-A0A7S0SPC8-F1
#
_entry.id   AF-A0A7S0SPC8-F1
#
_cell.length_a   1.000
_cell.length_b   1.000
_cell.length_c   1.000
_cell.angle_alpha   90.00
_cell.angle_beta   90.00
_cell.angle_gamma   90.00
#
_symmetry.space_group_name_H-M   'P 1'
#
loop_
_entity.id
_entity.type
_entity.pdbx_description
1 polymer ?
#
loop_
_entity_poly.entity_id
_entity_poly.type
_entity_poly.pdbx_seq_one_letter_code
_entity_poly.pdbx_strand_id
1 'polypeptide(L)'
;TTFYEFKHVESKRPNVFRANHYSIDSELSNHLSAVFNTVQLPSRLNPKLPIMKFEDLPQLAPQAVTGVITPAVLNSYYNITSNTGSELASQAVFESLGQYYSPSDLTQFQETYDIPVQAISEDIGGYSSDSECTADANNCAEANLDVQYLIAVSQGTPTIYWYEDATDSFLAWIQAVAASDNPPLVNSISYGSVETSLPSAIANAFNTEALKLGTQGVSILVSSGDDGVANFQARTNPNKCGYNPSFPATSQYVTAIGATQGAESDTTEIACSSRTGGVITTGGGFSTIFSQPSWQSSAVANYFAIATTPVSGYTSGRGYPDLSLAGTNYEVVIGGSI
;
A
#
# COMPACT_ATOMS: atom_id res chain seq x y z
N THR A 1 15.78 0.35 32.29
CA THR A 1 15.39 1.04 31.03
C THR A 1 15.11 2.49 31.32
N THR A 2 15.81 3.42 30.66
CA THR A 2 15.61 4.87 30.82
C THR A 2 15.11 5.44 29.50
N PHE A 3 14.01 6.18 29.54
CA PHE A 3 13.41 6.80 28.36
C PHE A 3 13.92 8.22 28.15
N TYR A 4 14.08 8.58 26.88
CA TYR A 4 14.44 9.90 26.38
C TYR A 4 13.39 10.33 25.37
N GLU A 5 13.21 11.63 25.26
CA GLU A 5 12.37 12.22 24.22
C GLU A 5 13.17 12.35 22.91
N PHE A 6 12.64 11.80 21.83
CA PHE A 6 13.20 11.90 20.49
C PHE A 6 12.27 12.74 19.62
N LYS A 7 12.85 13.73 18.96
CA LYS A 7 12.19 14.56 17.96
C LYS A 7 12.77 14.26 16.59
N HIS A 8 11.94 13.88 15.65
CA HIS A 8 12.37 13.72 14.27
C HIS A 8 12.62 15.09 13.64
N VAL A 9 13.81 15.30 13.07
CA VAL A 9 14.25 16.63 12.61
C VAL A 9 13.49 17.12 11.37
N GLU A 10 13.02 16.22 10.51
CA GLU A 10 12.30 16.56 9.27
C GLU A 10 10.77 16.40 9.34
N SER A 11 10.25 15.69 10.35
CA SER A 11 8.82 15.34 10.36
C SER A 11 8.08 16.21 11.37
N LYS A 12 6.86 16.63 11.04
CA LYS A 12 5.97 17.32 11.98
C LYS A 12 5.25 16.35 12.95
N ARG A 13 5.70 15.09 13.06
CA ARG A 13 5.10 14.10 13.96
C ARG A 13 5.33 14.49 15.42
N PRO A 14 4.44 14.05 16.34
CA PRO A 14 4.67 14.18 17.77
C PRO A 14 6.01 13.58 18.20
N ASN A 15 6.57 14.09 19.29
CA ASN A 15 7.77 13.53 19.89
C ASN A 15 7.46 12.12 20.41
N VAL A 16 8.45 11.22 20.33
CA VAL A 16 8.34 9.85 20.83
C VAL A 16 9.27 9.65 22.01
N PHE A 17 8.85 8.85 22.99
CA PHE A 17 9.69 8.45 24.09
C PHE A 17 10.28 7.07 23.81
N ARG A 18 11.60 6.96 23.79
CA ARG A 18 12.32 5.70 23.55
C ARG A 18 13.51 5.55 24.50
N ALA A 19 13.96 4.33 24.72
CA ALA A 19 15.17 4.00 25.45
C ALA A 19 16.27 3.58 24.46
N ASN A 20 17.54 3.71 24.87
CA ASN A 20 18.66 3.23 24.06
C ASN A 20 18.82 1.71 24.11
N HIS A 21 18.32 1.08 25.17
CA HIS A 21 18.31 -0.36 25.37
C HIS A 21 17.21 -0.73 26.38
N TYR A 22 16.80 -1.99 26.38
CA TYR A 22 16.04 -2.59 27.46
C TYR A 22 16.62 -3.96 27.78
N SER A 23 16.31 -4.48 28.96
CA SER A 23 16.62 -5.85 29.38
C SER A 23 15.36 -6.48 29.94
N ILE A 24 15.26 -7.79 29.83
CA ILE A 24 14.22 -8.61 30.44
C ILE A 24 14.89 -9.67 31.31
N ASP A 25 14.19 -10.19 32.31
CA ASP A 25 14.68 -11.32 33.09
C ASP A 25 14.90 -12.53 32.18
N SER A 26 15.97 -13.28 32.44
CA SER A 26 16.34 -14.44 31.63
C SER A 26 15.23 -15.49 31.57
N GLU A 27 14.43 -15.62 32.64
CA GLU A 27 13.26 -16.49 32.71
C GLU A 27 12.19 -16.11 31.67
N LEU A 28 12.07 -14.83 31.32
CA LEU A 28 11.10 -14.32 30.34
C LEU A 28 11.60 -14.38 28.89
N SER A 29 12.89 -14.67 28.67
CA SER A 29 13.51 -14.62 27.34
C SER A 29 12.88 -15.58 26.33
N ASN A 30 12.33 -16.71 26.79
CA ASN A 30 11.63 -17.67 25.95
C ASN A 30 10.11 -17.40 25.83
N HIS A 31 9.60 -16.40 26.54
CA HIS A 31 8.16 -16.08 26.60
C HIS A 31 7.81 -14.76 25.90
N LEU A 32 8.80 -13.92 25.58
CA LEU A 32 8.62 -12.64 24.94
C LEU A 32 9.32 -12.61 23.58
N SER A 33 8.56 -12.27 22.53
CA SER A 33 9.14 -12.07 21.20
C SER A 33 9.81 -10.69 21.07
N ALA A 34 9.19 -9.65 21.63
CA ALA A 34 9.72 -8.29 21.64
C ALA A 34 9.00 -7.43 22.70
N VAL A 35 9.63 -6.33 23.11
CA VAL A 35 8.99 -5.24 23.85
C VAL A 35 8.94 -4.02 22.92
N PHE A 36 7.76 -3.68 22.43
CA PHE A 36 7.55 -2.55 21.50
C PHE A 36 7.53 -1.21 22.21
N ASN A 37 7.63 -0.12 21.42
CA ASN A 37 7.68 1.25 21.93
C ASN A 37 8.82 1.50 22.94
N THR A 38 9.87 0.68 22.92
CA THR A 38 11.04 0.83 23.80
C THR A 38 12.21 1.41 23.05
N VAL A 39 12.87 0.63 22.20
CA VAL A 39 14.08 1.02 21.47
C VAL A 39 13.82 1.31 19.99
N GLN A 40 12.68 0.85 19.47
CA GLN A 40 12.32 0.94 18.06
C GLN A 40 11.89 2.36 17.73
N LEU A 41 12.54 3.02 16.77
CA LEU A 41 12.01 4.26 16.22
C LEU A 41 10.97 3.92 15.13
N PRO A 42 9.86 4.68 15.05
CA PRO A 42 8.84 4.43 14.05
C PRO A 42 9.39 4.53 12.64
N SER A 43 8.92 3.64 11.77
CA SER A 43 9.18 3.80 10.35
C SER A 43 8.46 5.04 9.81
N ARG A 44 9.07 5.67 8.81
CA ARG A 44 8.44 6.75 8.07
C ARG A 44 7.63 6.12 6.95
N LEU A 45 6.30 6.23 7.06
CA LEU A 45 5.41 5.92 5.96
C LEU A 45 5.74 6.83 4.76
N ASN A 46 5.57 6.28 3.57
CA ASN A 46 5.61 7.02 2.33
C ASN A 46 4.66 8.21 2.47
N PRO A 47 5.13 9.45 2.26
CA PRO A 47 4.27 10.60 2.41
C PRO A 47 3.16 10.52 1.36
N LYS A 48 1.97 10.92 1.78
CA LYS A 48 0.83 11.27 0.93
C LYS A 48 1.32 11.98 -0.34
N LEU A 49 0.97 11.42 -1.49
CA LEU A 49 1.20 12.06 -2.77
C LEU A 49 0.18 13.17 -2.98
N PRO A 50 0.60 14.35 -3.49
CA PRO A 50 -0.37 15.30 -3.99
C PRO A 50 -1.07 14.70 -5.21
N ILE A 51 -2.31 15.11 -5.46
CA ILE A 51 -2.99 14.82 -6.72
C ILE A 51 -2.13 15.38 -7.85
N MET A 52 -1.72 14.50 -8.75
CA MET A 52 -1.01 14.87 -9.97
C MET A 52 -1.98 14.75 -11.13
N LYS A 53 -2.44 15.90 -11.64
CA LYS A 53 -3.22 15.90 -12.88
C LYS A 53 -2.27 15.63 -14.04
N PHE A 54 -2.69 14.75 -14.94
CA PHE A 54 -1.87 14.35 -16.08
C PHE A 54 -1.45 15.56 -16.95
N GLU A 55 -2.34 16.54 -17.08
CA GLU A 55 -2.10 17.81 -17.80
C GLU A 55 -0.96 18.64 -17.21
N ASP A 56 -0.69 18.49 -15.91
CA ASP A 56 0.34 19.24 -15.18
C ASP A 56 1.71 18.55 -15.23
N LEU A 57 1.79 17.32 -15.76
CA LEU A 57 3.06 16.61 -15.87
C LEU A 57 3.91 17.23 -16.98
N PRO A 58 5.18 17.55 -16.71
CA PRO A 58 6.08 17.98 -17.76
C PRO A 58 6.11 16.90 -18.85
N GLN A 59 6.00 17.30 -20.13
CA GLN A 59 6.15 16.41 -21.30
C GLN A 59 7.57 15.81 -21.32
N LEU A 60 7.84 14.86 -20.44
CA LEU A 60 9.13 14.21 -20.30
C LEU A 60 9.24 12.96 -21.18
N ALA A 61 8.11 12.44 -21.68
CA ALA A 61 8.06 11.25 -22.53
C ALA A 61 7.44 11.54 -23.91
N PRO A 62 8.03 11.04 -25.02
CA PRO A 62 7.47 11.13 -26.36
C PRO A 62 6.21 10.26 -26.58
N GLN A 63 5.84 9.42 -25.61
CA GLN A 63 4.58 8.69 -25.55
C GLN A 63 3.82 9.17 -24.31
N ALA A 64 2.99 10.19 -24.46
CA ALA A 64 2.03 10.54 -23.43
C ALA A 64 0.99 9.40 -23.35
N VAL A 65 0.70 8.94 -22.14
CA VAL A 65 -0.48 8.13 -21.87
C VAL A 65 -1.72 8.97 -22.23
N THR A 66 -2.58 8.51 -23.15
CA THR A 66 -3.66 9.33 -23.72
C THR A 66 -5.08 8.94 -23.28
N GLY A 67 -5.25 7.78 -22.67
CA GLY A 67 -6.55 7.34 -22.14
C GLY A 67 -6.50 7.13 -20.64
N VAL A 68 -7.65 6.84 -20.03
CA VAL A 68 -7.85 6.79 -18.57
C VAL A 68 -8.30 5.40 -18.12
N ILE A 69 -7.98 5.04 -16.89
CA ILE A 69 -8.57 3.88 -16.23
C ILE A 69 -9.91 4.27 -15.65
N THR A 70 -10.93 3.48 -15.99
CA THR A 70 -12.27 3.50 -15.43
C THR A 70 -12.67 2.06 -15.09
N PRO A 71 -13.75 1.83 -14.32
CA PRO A 71 -14.27 0.49 -14.08
C PRO A 71 -14.50 -0.33 -15.36
N ALA A 72 -15.00 0.31 -16.43
CA ALA A 72 -15.24 -0.36 -17.71
C ALA A 72 -13.94 -0.78 -18.42
N VAL A 73 -12.89 0.06 -18.35
CA VAL A 73 -11.57 -0.28 -18.89
C VAL A 73 -10.96 -1.46 -18.15
N LEU A 74 -11.02 -1.47 -16.81
CA LEU A 74 -10.56 -2.62 -16.01
C LEU A 74 -11.30 -3.89 -16.39
N ASN A 75 -12.63 -3.82 -16.52
CA ASN A 75 -13.44 -4.99 -16.88
C ASN A 75 -13.08 -5.54 -18.26
N SER A 76 -12.97 -4.66 -19.25
CA SER A 76 -12.63 -5.05 -20.62
C SER A 76 -11.22 -5.62 -20.70
N TYR A 77 -10.24 -4.91 -20.13
CA TYR A 77 -8.83 -5.23 -20.28
C TYR A 77 -8.44 -6.51 -19.51
N TYR A 78 -8.95 -6.67 -18.28
CA TYR A 78 -8.68 -7.85 -17.44
C TYR A 78 -9.71 -8.96 -17.57
N ASN A 79 -10.62 -8.88 -18.55
CA ASN A 79 -11.68 -9.86 -18.78
C ASN A 79 -12.54 -10.13 -17.54
N ILE A 80 -12.88 -9.09 -16.77
CA ILE A 80 -13.79 -9.21 -15.63
C ILE A 80 -15.21 -9.26 -16.17
N THR A 81 -15.81 -10.45 -16.17
CA THR A 81 -17.13 -10.69 -16.73
C THR A 81 -18.27 -10.32 -15.79
N SER A 82 -17.98 -10.13 -14.50
CA SER A 82 -18.94 -9.71 -13.49
C SER A 82 -18.21 -9.05 -12.33
N ASN A 83 -18.72 -7.90 -11.90
CA ASN A 83 -18.27 -7.21 -10.69
C ASN A 83 -19.18 -7.50 -9.50
N THR A 84 -20.10 -8.47 -9.62
CA THR A 84 -21.00 -8.84 -8.53
C THR A 84 -20.19 -9.51 -7.42
N GLY A 85 -20.15 -8.85 -6.27
CA GLY A 85 -19.56 -9.34 -5.04
C GLY A 85 -20.51 -10.23 -4.25
N SER A 86 -20.27 -10.34 -2.95
CA SER A 86 -21.04 -11.20 -2.04
C SER A 86 -21.14 -10.60 -0.65
N GLU A 87 -22.36 -10.52 -0.13
CA GLU A 87 -22.66 -10.14 1.26
C GLU A 87 -22.14 -11.16 2.29
N LEU A 88 -21.72 -12.36 1.84
CA LEU A 88 -21.05 -13.36 2.69
C LEU A 88 -19.53 -13.16 2.75
N ALA A 89 -18.98 -12.27 1.93
CA ALA A 89 -17.59 -11.85 2.00
C ALA A 89 -17.46 -10.52 2.76
N SER A 90 -16.22 -10.11 3.02
CA SER A 90 -15.91 -8.79 3.56
C SER A 90 -14.57 -8.31 3.02
N GLN A 91 -14.48 -7.01 2.76
CA GLN A 91 -13.27 -6.37 2.28
C GLN A 91 -12.97 -5.10 3.08
N ALA A 92 -11.70 -4.74 3.19
CA ALA A 92 -11.27 -3.56 3.92
C ALA A 92 -10.14 -2.82 3.21
N VAL A 93 -10.11 -1.50 3.37
CA VAL A 93 -8.97 -0.65 3.02
C VAL A 93 -8.26 -0.20 4.31
N PHE A 94 -6.94 -0.30 4.33
CA PHE A 94 -6.09 0.28 5.38
C PHE A 94 -5.72 1.71 4.99
N GLU A 95 -6.00 2.65 5.87
CA GLU A 95 -5.86 4.08 5.62
C GLU A 95 -5.07 4.78 6.72
N SER A 96 -4.33 5.82 6.34
CA SER A 96 -3.49 6.57 7.28
C SER A 96 -3.18 7.97 6.75
N LEU A 97 -2.30 8.71 7.44
CA LEU A 97 -1.79 10.02 6.98
C LEU A 97 -2.87 11.09 6.77
N GLY A 98 -3.96 11.03 7.55
CA GLY A 98 -5.06 11.98 7.46
C GLY A 98 -5.80 11.93 6.12
N GLN A 99 -5.92 10.74 5.54
CA GLN A 99 -6.80 10.50 4.40
C GLN A 99 -8.23 10.28 4.88
N TYR A 100 -9.17 10.97 4.23
CA TYR A 100 -10.61 10.84 4.45
C TYR A 100 -11.26 10.30 3.19
N TYR A 101 -12.27 9.46 3.33
CA TYR A 101 -13.18 9.21 2.21
C TYR A 101 -14.39 10.15 2.29
N SER A 102 -14.97 10.49 1.14
CA SER A 102 -16.20 11.26 1.04
C SER A 102 -17.37 10.37 0.61
N PRO A 103 -18.39 10.17 1.47
CA PRO A 103 -19.61 9.46 1.10
C PRO A 103 -20.29 10.06 -0.14
N SER A 104 -20.27 11.38 -0.30
CA SER A 104 -20.85 12.06 -1.46
C SER A 104 -20.03 11.78 -2.74
N ASP A 105 -18.70 11.80 -2.66
CA ASP A 105 -17.83 11.50 -3.80
C ASP A 105 -17.97 10.03 -4.23
N LEU A 106 -18.04 9.09 -3.27
CA LEU A 106 -18.29 7.68 -3.56
C LEU A 106 -19.63 7.49 -4.28
N THR A 107 -20.70 8.13 -3.78
CA THR A 107 -22.02 8.06 -4.42
C THR A 107 -21.97 8.62 -5.84
N GLN A 108 -21.33 9.77 -6.04
CA GLN A 108 -21.18 10.38 -7.36
C GLN A 108 -20.36 9.50 -8.32
N PHE A 109 -19.26 8.88 -7.84
CA PHE A 109 -18.48 7.94 -8.64
C PHE A 109 -19.34 6.75 -9.08
N GLN A 110 -20.13 6.20 -8.17
CA GLN A 110 -21.02 5.07 -8.47
C GLN A 110 -22.08 5.45 -9.51
N GLU A 111 -22.72 6.61 -9.36
CA GLU A 111 -23.68 7.13 -10.33
C GLU A 111 -23.04 7.41 -11.69
N THR A 112 -21.81 7.94 -11.70
CA THR A 112 -21.08 8.27 -12.95
C THR A 112 -20.78 7.04 -13.80
N TYR A 113 -20.45 5.91 -13.16
CA TYR A 113 -20.07 4.67 -13.84
C TYR A 113 -21.13 3.56 -13.79
N ASP A 114 -22.40 3.93 -13.51
CA ASP A 114 -23.53 2.99 -13.44
C ASP A 114 -23.31 1.80 -12.47
N ILE A 115 -22.60 2.06 -11.37
CA ILE A 115 -22.37 1.09 -10.29
C ILE A 115 -23.52 1.18 -9.29
N PRO A 116 -24.04 0.05 -8.76
CA PRO A 116 -25.01 0.09 -7.67
C PRO A 116 -24.51 0.90 -6.48
N VAL A 117 -25.29 1.89 -6.04
CA VAL A 117 -24.95 2.73 -4.89
C VAL A 117 -24.84 1.88 -3.64
N GLN A 118 -23.69 1.97 -2.99
CA GLN A 118 -23.31 1.20 -1.82
C GLN A 118 -22.46 2.09 -0.91
N ALA A 119 -22.89 2.24 0.34
CA ALA A 119 -22.10 2.92 1.35
C ALA A 119 -21.00 2.01 1.93
N ILE A 120 -19.97 2.62 2.51
CA ILE A 120 -19.04 1.95 3.43
C ILE A 120 -19.85 1.35 4.58
N SER A 121 -19.63 0.06 4.87
CA SER A 121 -20.40 -0.69 5.87
C SER A 121 -19.95 -0.37 7.30
N GLU A 122 -18.66 -0.04 7.48
CA GLU A 122 -18.08 0.32 8.76
C GLU A 122 -16.90 1.29 8.56
N ASP A 123 -16.87 2.37 9.33
CA ASP A 123 -15.77 3.33 9.40
C ASP A 123 -15.08 3.20 10.76
N ILE A 124 -13.90 2.60 10.76
CA ILE A 124 -13.04 2.47 11.93
C ILE A 124 -12.06 3.64 11.92
N GLY A 125 -12.11 4.44 12.99
CA GLY A 125 -11.29 5.64 13.16
C GLY A 125 -12.02 6.94 12.86
N GLY A 126 -13.14 6.91 12.13
CA GLY A 126 -14.01 8.07 11.94
C GLY A 126 -13.51 9.06 10.89
N TYR A 127 -12.90 8.56 9.80
CA TYR A 127 -12.29 9.36 8.74
C TYR A 127 -13.16 9.43 7.48
N SER A 128 -14.44 9.73 7.71
CA SER A 128 -15.46 10.01 6.69
C SER A 128 -15.82 11.50 6.69
N SER A 129 -15.53 12.25 5.62
CA SER A 129 -15.84 13.69 5.55
C SER A 129 -15.87 14.29 4.15
N ASP A 130 -17.06 14.70 3.68
CA ASP A 130 -17.22 15.46 2.42
C ASP A 130 -16.50 16.83 2.48
N SER A 131 -16.51 17.48 3.64
CA SER A 131 -15.94 18.82 3.79
C SER A 131 -14.42 18.83 3.74
N GLU A 132 -13.76 17.75 4.18
CA GLU A 132 -12.30 17.64 4.06
C GLU A 132 -11.88 17.55 2.60
N CYS A 133 -12.62 16.78 1.79
CA CYS A 133 -12.33 16.62 0.36
C CYS A 133 -12.60 17.90 -0.44
N THR A 134 -13.62 18.66 -0.05
CA THR A 134 -13.93 19.95 -0.67
C THR A 134 -12.90 21.03 -0.26
N ALA A 135 -12.39 20.96 0.97
CA ALA A 135 -11.43 21.93 1.49
C ALA A 135 -10.02 21.74 0.89
N ASP A 136 -9.56 20.49 0.80
CA ASP A 136 -8.30 20.13 0.15
C ASP A 136 -8.45 18.73 -0.45
N ALA A 137 -8.57 18.66 -1.78
CA ALA A 137 -8.71 17.40 -2.51
C ALA A 137 -7.60 16.40 -2.20
N ASN A 138 -6.39 16.86 -1.85
CA ASN A 138 -5.32 15.94 -1.46
C ASN A 138 -5.73 15.14 -0.22
N ASN A 139 -6.53 15.69 0.71
CA ASN A 139 -6.97 14.97 1.93
C ASN A 139 -7.78 13.72 1.64
N CYS A 140 -8.21 13.50 0.39
CA CYS A 140 -9.04 12.35 0.06
C CYS A 140 -8.55 11.58 -1.17
N ALA A 141 -7.41 11.97 -1.77
CA ALA A 141 -6.98 11.38 -3.03
C ALA A 141 -6.75 9.87 -2.96
N GLU A 142 -6.05 9.41 -1.91
CA GLU A 142 -5.78 7.99 -1.70
C GLU A 142 -7.06 7.26 -1.29
N ALA A 143 -7.72 7.76 -0.24
CA ALA A 143 -8.89 7.12 0.34
C ALA A 143 -10.06 7.01 -0.64
N ASN A 144 -10.32 8.05 -1.45
CA ASN A 144 -11.37 7.98 -2.47
C ASN A 144 -10.99 6.99 -3.59
N LEU A 145 -9.73 6.98 -4.05
CA LEU A 145 -9.29 6.02 -5.07
C LEU A 145 -9.48 4.58 -4.59
N ASP A 146 -9.02 4.28 -3.37
CA ASP A 146 -9.08 2.96 -2.76
C ASP A 146 -10.53 2.47 -2.61
N VAL A 147 -11.42 3.27 -2.00
CA VAL A 147 -12.82 2.85 -1.80
C VAL A 147 -13.62 2.77 -3.10
N GLN A 148 -13.42 3.72 -4.02
CA GLN A 148 -14.20 3.79 -5.27
C GLN A 148 -13.91 2.59 -6.16
N TYR A 149 -12.63 2.23 -6.35
CA TYR A 149 -12.26 1.12 -7.22
C TYR A 149 -12.46 -0.24 -6.56
N LEU A 150 -12.26 -0.38 -5.25
CA LEU A 150 -12.53 -1.64 -4.55
C LEU A 150 -14.03 -2.00 -4.63
N ILE A 151 -14.93 -1.02 -4.46
CA ILE A 151 -16.38 -1.23 -4.59
C ILE A 151 -16.76 -1.46 -6.07
N ALA A 152 -16.12 -0.76 -7.01
CA ALA A 152 -16.44 -0.89 -8.44
C ALA A 152 -16.30 -2.32 -8.99
N VAL A 153 -15.30 -3.06 -8.50
CA VAL A 153 -14.98 -4.43 -8.94
C VAL A 153 -15.53 -5.52 -8.01
N SER A 154 -16.16 -5.15 -6.89
CA SER A 154 -16.70 -6.07 -5.87
C SER A 154 -18.02 -5.51 -5.28
N GLN A 155 -19.00 -5.32 -6.15
CA GLN A 155 -20.27 -4.66 -5.88
C GLN A 155 -21.15 -5.49 -4.94
N GLY A 156 -21.66 -4.87 -3.86
CA GLY A 156 -22.45 -5.57 -2.84
C GLY A 156 -21.63 -6.39 -1.85
N THR A 157 -20.30 -6.24 -1.82
CA THR A 157 -19.46 -6.79 -0.75
C THR A 157 -19.31 -5.76 0.36
N PRO A 158 -19.64 -6.06 1.64
CA PRO A 158 -19.40 -5.18 2.78
C PRO A 158 -17.96 -4.68 2.80
N THR A 159 -17.81 -3.35 2.73
CA THR A 159 -16.52 -2.66 2.60
C THR A 159 -16.26 -1.82 3.85
N ILE A 160 -15.16 -2.13 4.53
CA ILE A 160 -14.73 -1.48 5.77
C ILE A 160 -13.64 -0.46 5.44
N TYR A 161 -13.80 0.75 5.94
CA TYR A 161 -12.76 1.77 5.92
C TYR A 161 -12.02 1.73 7.26
N TRP A 162 -10.73 1.40 7.26
CA TRP A 162 -9.96 1.22 8.48
C TRP A 162 -8.80 2.21 8.56
N TYR A 163 -9.03 3.31 9.29
CA TYR A 163 -8.01 4.31 9.54
C TYR A 163 -7.16 3.96 10.78
N GLU A 164 -5.84 4.08 10.65
CA GLU A 164 -4.87 3.82 11.72
C GLU A 164 -3.79 4.92 11.79
N ASP A 165 -3.67 5.57 12.95
CA ASP A 165 -2.71 6.64 13.24
C ASP A 165 -1.66 6.28 14.29
N ALA A 166 -1.60 5.02 14.73
CA ALA A 166 -0.55 4.55 15.60
C ALA A 166 0.83 4.82 15.01
N THR A 167 1.79 5.01 15.92
CA THR A 167 3.19 5.30 15.57
C THR A 167 3.81 4.23 14.66
N ASP A 168 3.44 2.96 14.89
CA ASP A 168 3.80 1.80 14.06
C ASP A 168 2.52 1.22 13.41
N SER A 169 1.86 2.04 12.59
CA SER A 169 0.50 1.80 12.06
C SER A 169 0.30 0.41 11.45
N PHE A 170 1.21 -0.08 10.61
CA PHE A 170 1.09 -1.43 10.03
C PHE A 170 1.02 -2.54 11.07
N LEU A 171 1.82 -2.44 12.14
CA LEU A 171 1.83 -3.44 13.20
C LEU A 171 0.57 -3.34 14.06
N ALA A 172 0.16 -2.11 14.41
CA ALA A 172 -1.05 -1.88 15.20
C ALA A 172 -2.30 -2.41 14.46
N TRP A 173 -2.44 -2.05 13.19
CA TRP A 173 -3.53 -2.51 12.35
C TRP A 173 -3.57 -4.04 12.24
N ILE A 174 -2.47 -4.70 11.86
CA ILE A 174 -2.51 -6.15 11.64
C ILE A 174 -2.77 -6.94 12.93
N GLN A 175 -2.31 -6.42 14.07
CA GLN A 175 -2.62 -6.98 15.39
C GLN A 175 -4.11 -6.81 15.72
N ALA A 176 -4.72 -5.68 15.37
CA ALA A 176 -6.14 -5.45 15.56
C ALA A 176 -6.99 -6.37 14.65
N VAL A 177 -6.61 -6.51 13.38
CA VAL A 177 -7.27 -7.45 12.45
C VAL A 177 -7.15 -8.89 12.95
N ALA A 178 -5.95 -9.32 13.35
CA ALA A 178 -5.72 -10.67 13.86
C ALA A 178 -6.38 -10.95 15.22
N ALA A 179 -6.77 -9.92 15.96
CA ALA A 179 -7.53 -10.03 17.21
C ALA A 179 -9.05 -10.00 17.00
N SER A 180 -9.53 -9.66 15.80
CA SER A 180 -10.96 -9.68 15.47
C SER A 180 -11.48 -11.12 15.40
N ASP A 181 -12.68 -11.36 15.95
CA ASP A 181 -13.38 -12.64 15.80
C ASP A 181 -13.81 -12.91 14.34
N ASN A 182 -14.01 -11.84 13.56
CA ASN A 182 -14.39 -11.89 12.16
C ASN A 182 -13.52 -10.90 11.36
N PRO A 183 -12.25 -11.24 11.08
CA PRO A 183 -11.40 -10.35 10.30
C PRO A 183 -11.96 -10.16 8.88
N PRO A 184 -11.77 -8.98 8.25
CA PRO A 184 -12.12 -8.80 6.85
C PRO A 184 -11.40 -9.85 5.99
N LEU A 185 -12.12 -10.51 5.09
CA LEU A 185 -11.54 -11.61 4.30
C LEU A 185 -10.49 -11.12 3.29
N VAL A 186 -10.64 -9.89 2.79
CA VAL A 186 -9.71 -9.25 1.85
C VAL A 186 -9.33 -7.88 2.40
N ASN A 187 -8.04 -7.61 2.53
CA ASN A 187 -7.54 -6.33 3.04
C ASN A 187 -6.58 -5.72 2.00
N SER A 188 -6.83 -4.48 1.61
CA SER A 188 -5.98 -3.71 0.72
C SER A 188 -5.17 -2.68 1.49
N ILE A 189 -3.87 -2.56 1.18
CA ILE A 189 -2.95 -1.59 1.77
C ILE A 189 -2.24 -0.84 0.65
N SER A 190 -2.59 0.43 0.44
CA SER A 190 -1.93 1.30 -0.55
C SER A 190 -0.78 2.12 0.04
N TYR A 191 -0.30 1.75 1.23
CA TYR A 191 0.78 2.43 1.95
C TYR A 191 2.07 1.60 2.03
N GLY A 192 3.20 2.30 2.04
CA GLY A 192 4.53 1.70 2.18
C GLY A 192 5.44 2.42 3.17
N SER A 193 6.55 1.80 3.50
CA SER A 193 7.71 2.40 4.18
C SER A 193 9.01 1.77 3.69
N VAL A 194 10.14 2.43 3.95
CA VAL A 194 11.46 1.89 3.58
C VAL A 194 11.82 0.73 4.50
N GLU A 195 11.90 -0.49 3.96
CA GLU A 195 12.19 -1.71 4.71
C GLU A 195 13.50 -1.62 5.50
N THR A 196 14.56 -1.05 4.90
CA THR A 196 15.88 -0.94 5.53
C THR A 196 15.90 0.01 6.73
N SER A 197 14.85 0.83 6.91
CA SER A 197 14.66 1.69 8.08
C SER A 197 13.79 1.04 9.17
N LEU A 198 13.17 -0.11 8.87
CA LEU A 198 12.25 -0.78 9.76
C LEU A 198 13.01 -1.65 10.79
N PRO A 199 12.73 -1.50 12.10
CA PRO A 199 13.26 -2.41 13.10
C PRO A 199 12.80 -3.85 12.84
N SER A 200 13.73 -4.80 12.80
CA SER A 200 13.43 -6.20 12.45
C SER A 200 12.39 -6.85 13.36
N ALA A 201 12.30 -6.44 14.63
CA ALA A 201 11.27 -6.91 15.56
C ALA A 201 9.85 -6.52 15.12
N ILE A 202 9.67 -5.32 14.56
CA ILE A 202 8.37 -4.85 14.03
C ILE A 202 8.04 -5.62 12.76
N ALA A 203 9.01 -5.75 11.85
CA ALA A 203 8.84 -6.49 10.60
C ALA A 203 8.44 -7.96 10.86
N ASN A 204 9.12 -8.64 11.79
CA ASN A 204 8.84 -10.03 12.14
C ASN A 204 7.50 -10.21 12.85
N ALA A 205 7.10 -9.26 13.69
CA ALA A 205 5.80 -9.30 14.36
C ALA A 205 4.65 -9.14 13.37
N PHE A 206 4.75 -8.17 12.46
CA PHE A 206 3.80 -8.04 11.35
C PHE A 206 3.73 -9.34 10.53
N ASN A 207 4.87 -9.90 10.14
CA ASN A 207 4.94 -11.12 9.34
C ASN A 207 4.30 -12.31 10.08
N THR A 208 4.41 -12.38 11.40
CA THR A 208 3.76 -13.41 12.23
C THR A 208 2.25 -13.26 12.24
N GLU A 209 1.73 -12.04 12.36
CA GLU A 209 0.29 -11.78 12.29
C GLU A 209 -0.28 -12.03 10.89
N ALA A 210 0.45 -11.64 9.84
CA ALA A 210 0.09 -11.94 8.44
C ALA A 210 0.03 -13.46 8.19
N LEU A 211 0.99 -14.23 8.72
CA LEU A 211 0.95 -15.68 8.68
C LEU A 211 -0.31 -16.24 9.37
N LYS A 212 -0.61 -15.79 10.59
CA LYS A 212 -1.81 -16.22 11.33
C LYS A 212 -3.09 -15.93 10.54
N LEU A 213 -3.21 -14.74 9.97
CA LEU A 213 -4.35 -14.35 9.14
C LEU A 213 -4.44 -15.21 7.87
N GLY A 214 -3.32 -15.48 7.21
CA GLY A 214 -3.27 -16.41 6.08
C GLY A 214 -3.78 -17.81 6.43
N THR A 215 -3.50 -18.32 7.64
CA THR A 215 -4.07 -19.61 8.09
C THR A 215 -5.58 -19.58 8.35
N GLN A 216 -6.16 -18.39 8.53
CA GLN A 216 -7.60 -18.17 8.66
C GLN A 216 -8.29 -17.92 7.31
N GLY A 217 -7.53 -17.93 6.20
CA GLY A 217 -8.06 -17.67 4.86
C GLY A 217 -8.22 -16.18 4.53
N VAL A 218 -7.60 -15.29 5.32
CA VAL A 218 -7.58 -13.85 5.06
C VAL A 218 -6.51 -13.51 4.04
N SER A 219 -6.87 -12.71 3.04
CA SER A 219 -5.97 -12.17 2.03
C SER A 219 -5.55 -10.75 2.38
N ILE A 220 -4.26 -10.46 2.26
CA ILE A 220 -3.68 -9.12 2.44
C ILE A 220 -2.94 -8.75 1.16
N LEU A 221 -3.43 -7.71 0.49
CA LEU A 221 -2.86 -7.17 -0.75
C LEU A 221 -2.18 -5.84 -0.43
N VAL A 222 -0.98 -5.64 -0.96
CA VAL A 222 -0.16 -4.46 -0.64
C VAL A 222 0.43 -3.87 -1.91
N SER A 223 0.30 -2.55 -2.11
CA SER A 223 0.97 -1.86 -3.21
C SER A 223 2.50 -1.99 -3.07
N SER A 224 3.19 -2.27 -4.18
CA SER A 224 4.65 -2.48 -4.18
C SER A 224 5.45 -1.17 -4.06
N GLY A 225 4.79 -0.03 -4.25
CA GLY A 225 5.35 1.32 -4.19
C GLY A 225 5.45 2.02 -5.54
N ASP A 226 5.69 3.34 -5.50
CA ASP A 226 5.55 4.25 -6.65
C ASP A 226 6.87 4.87 -7.13
N ASP A 227 7.99 4.48 -6.52
CA ASP A 227 9.30 5.13 -6.69
C ASP A 227 10.39 4.17 -7.18
N GLY A 228 9.96 3.13 -7.89
CA GLY A 228 10.84 2.09 -8.39
C GLY A 228 11.62 1.42 -7.26
N VAL A 229 12.88 1.10 -7.55
CA VAL A 229 13.78 0.44 -6.60
C VAL A 229 14.25 1.32 -5.44
N ALA A 230 14.07 2.64 -5.54
CA ALA A 230 14.69 3.61 -4.63
C ALA A 230 13.80 4.05 -3.48
N ASN A 231 12.48 3.88 -3.61
CA ASN A 231 11.46 4.28 -2.63
C ASN A 231 11.36 5.82 -2.45
N PHE A 232 10.37 6.28 -1.70
CA PHE A 232 9.93 7.68 -1.65
C PHE A 232 11.00 8.70 -1.22
N GLN A 233 12.06 8.26 -0.53
CA GLN A 233 13.13 9.15 -0.10
C GLN A 233 13.90 9.76 -1.28
N ALA A 234 13.92 9.07 -2.42
CA ALA A 234 14.56 9.56 -3.63
C ALA A 234 13.81 10.74 -4.28
N ARG A 235 12.50 10.92 -3.98
CA ARG A 235 11.68 12.03 -4.51
C ARG A 235 12.27 13.40 -4.19
N THR A 236 12.82 13.57 -2.98
CA THR A 236 13.30 14.86 -2.47
C THR A 236 14.81 14.89 -2.23
N ASN A 237 15.49 13.75 -2.30
CA ASN A 237 16.92 13.66 -2.07
C ASN A 237 17.58 12.66 -3.02
N PRO A 238 18.23 13.12 -4.10
CA PRO A 238 18.92 12.25 -5.05
C PRO A 238 20.01 11.36 -4.44
N ASN A 239 20.56 11.71 -3.27
CA ASN A 239 21.52 10.85 -2.56
C ASN A 239 20.85 9.62 -1.90
N LYS A 240 19.51 9.58 -1.90
CA LYS A 240 18.71 8.43 -1.48
C LYS A 240 18.31 7.53 -2.65
N CYS A 241 18.70 7.90 -3.88
CA CYS A 241 18.69 6.96 -5.00
C CYS A 241 19.54 5.74 -4.63
N GLY A 242 19.00 4.55 -4.86
CA GLY A 242 19.62 3.31 -4.43
C GLY A 242 18.61 2.19 -4.39
N TYR A 243 18.91 1.16 -3.62
CA TYR A 243 18.05 0.01 -3.46
C TYR A 243 17.41 -0.02 -2.07
N ASN A 244 16.10 0.26 -2.01
CA ASN A 244 15.33 0.38 -0.78
C ASN A 244 13.98 -0.33 -0.94
N PRO A 245 13.87 -1.62 -0.57
CA PRO A 245 12.62 -2.35 -0.68
C PRO A 245 11.46 -1.72 0.11
N SER A 246 10.23 -1.88 -0.35
CA SER A 246 9.03 -1.33 0.30
C SER A 246 8.34 -2.35 1.22
N PHE A 247 8.20 -2.01 2.49
CA PHE A 247 7.39 -2.76 3.45
C PHE A 247 6.00 -2.12 3.56
N PRO A 248 4.88 -2.87 3.68
CA PRO A 248 4.78 -4.31 3.95
C PRO A 248 4.85 -5.22 2.72
N ALA A 249 4.98 -4.70 1.50
CA ALA A 249 5.01 -5.51 0.27
C ALA A 249 6.13 -6.56 0.26
N THR A 250 7.22 -6.34 0.99
CA THR A 250 8.31 -7.31 1.15
C THR A 250 7.98 -8.50 2.07
N SER A 251 6.89 -8.45 2.83
CA SER A 251 6.41 -9.56 3.64
C SER A 251 6.17 -10.81 2.77
N GLN A 252 6.48 -11.99 3.32
CA GLN A 252 6.28 -13.27 2.61
C GLN A 252 4.83 -13.76 2.64
N TYR A 253 4.00 -13.13 3.46
CA TYR A 253 2.62 -13.55 3.74
C TYR A 253 1.59 -12.51 3.28
N VAL A 254 1.99 -11.63 2.35
CA VAL A 254 1.10 -10.71 1.64
C VAL A 254 1.26 -10.93 0.14
N THR A 255 0.25 -10.53 -0.62
CA THR A 255 0.33 -10.44 -2.09
C THR A 255 0.73 -9.02 -2.46
N ALA A 256 1.94 -8.83 -2.94
CA ALA A 256 2.45 -7.54 -3.38
C ALA A 256 2.00 -7.24 -4.82
N ILE A 257 1.44 -6.06 -5.06
CA ILE A 257 0.86 -5.64 -6.33
C ILE A 257 1.70 -4.54 -6.98
N GLY A 258 2.24 -4.83 -8.16
CA GLY A 258 2.95 -3.91 -9.04
C GLY A 258 2.02 -3.09 -9.92
N ALA A 259 2.61 -2.10 -10.58
CA ALA A 259 1.91 -1.20 -11.48
C ALA A 259 2.37 -1.38 -12.94
N THR A 260 1.40 -1.43 -13.84
CA THR A 260 1.57 -1.38 -15.29
C THR A 260 0.95 -0.09 -15.85
N GLN A 261 1.27 0.21 -17.10
CA GLN A 261 0.61 1.21 -17.93
C GLN A 261 0.36 0.61 -19.32
N GLY A 262 -0.66 1.10 -20.02
CA GLY A 262 -1.07 0.67 -21.35
C GLY A 262 -2.54 0.27 -21.43
N ALA A 263 -3.12 -0.23 -20.33
CA ALA A 263 -4.52 -0.64 -20.24
C ALA A 263 -5.48 0.54 -20.50
N GLU A 264 -5.12 1.72 -19.99
CA GLU A 264 -5.85 2.97 -20.18
C GLU A 264 -5.95 3.42 -21.64
N SER A 265 -5.08 2.89 -22.51
CA SER A 265 -5.07 3.16 -23.95
C SER A 265 -5.38 1.92 -24.81
N ASP A 266 -5.85 0.83 -24.19
CA ASP A 266 -6.10 -0.47 -24.84
C ASP A 266 -4.87 -0.99 -25.62
N THR A 267 -3.69 -0.86 -25.01
CA THR A 267 -2.41 -1.32 -25.56
C THR A 267 -1.78 -2.37 -24.66
N THR A 268 -0.75 -3.08 -25.14
CA THR A 268 -0.01 -4.04 -24.32
C THR A 268 0.56 -3.38 -23.06
N GLU A 269 0.28 -3.97 -21.90
CA GLU A 269 0.86 -3.53 -20.64
C GLU A 269 2.38 -3.57 -20.66
N ILE A 270 2.97 -2.46 -20.21
CA ILE A 270 4.38 -2.35 -19.87
C ILE A 270 4.50 -1.94 -18.40
N ALA A 271 5.69 -2.08 -17.82
CA ALA A 271 5.94 -1.59 -16.46
C ALA A 271 5.61 -0.09 -16.37
N CYS A 272 4.82 0.30 -15.36
CA CYS A 272 4.54 1.72 -15.14
C CYS A 272 5.84 2.44 -14.76
N SER A 273 6.22 3.45 -15.52
CA SER A 273 7.44 4.21 -15.27
C SER A 273 7.32 5.65 -15.70
N SER A 274 7.85 6.55 -14.88
CA SER A 274 8.02 7.97 -15.23
C SER A 274 8.86 8.17 -16.48
N ARG A 275 9.76 7.23 -16.82
CA ARG A 275 10.52 7.24 -18.07
C ARG A 275 9.65 7.04 -19.31
N THR A 276 8.55 6.29 -19.17
CA THR A 276 7.61 5.94 -20.24
C THR A 276 6.28 6.68 -20.11
N GLY A 277 6.23 7.76 -19.32
CA GLY A 277 5.05 8.62 -19.21
C GLY A 277 4.07 8.25 -18.09
N GLY A 278 4.36 7.26 -17.25
CA GLY A 278 3.57 6.98 -16.05
C GLY A 278 3.79 8.04 -14.96
N VAL A 279 2.76 8.30 -14.14
CA VAL A 279 2.85 9.29 -13.05
C VAL A 279 3.65 8.76 -11.85
N ILE A 280 3.75 7.43 -11.76
CA ILE A 280 4.55 6.67 -10.79
C ILE A 280 5.58 5.80 -11.50
N THR A 281 6.46 5.16 -10.75
CA THR A 281 7.32 4.09 -11.22
C THR A 281 7.12 2.86 -10.35
N THR A 282 6.65 1.75 -10.91
CA THR A 282 6.32 0.54 -10.14
C THR A 282 7.49 0.10 -9.26
N GLY A 283 7.19 -0.12 -7.98
CA GLY A 283 8.10 -0.72 -7.02
C GLY A 283 8.38 -2.18 -7.34
N GLY A 284 9.52 -2.67 -6.86
CA GLY A 284 9.92 -4.06 -7.04
C GLY A 284 11.36 -4.33 -6.65
N GLY A 285 11.66 -5.59 -6.40
CA GLY A 285 12.98 -6.07 -6.01
C GLY A 285 12.91 -7.27 -5.09
N PHE A 286 13.82 -7.31 -4.14
CA PHE A 286 14.03 -8.39 -3.17
C PHE A 286 14.17 -7.85 -1.75
N SER A 287 13.47 -8.44 -0.79
CA SER A 287 13.62 -8.10 0.62
C SER A 287 15.07 -8.27 1.11
N THR A 288 15.47 -7.39 2.01
CA THR A 288 16.71 -7.45 2.78
C THR A 288 16.52 -8.05 4.17
N ILE A 289 15.27 -8.15 4.65
CA ILE A 289 14.91 -8.73 5.95
C ILE A 289 14.45 -10.19 5.80
N PHE A 290 13.58 -10.45 4.84
CA PHE A 290 12.93 -11.74 4.66
C PHE A 290 13.63 -12.57 3.59
N SER A 291 13.86 -13.84 3.93
CA SER A 291 14.45 -14.82 3.00
C SER A 291 13.56 -15.07 1.78
N GLN A 292 14.07 -15.76 0.76
CA GLN A 292 13.23 -16.23 -0.34
C GLN A 292 12.32 -17.38 0.12
N PRO A 293 10.99 -17.25 0.09
CA PRO A 293 10.12 -18.40 0.32
C PRO A 293 10.26 -19.45 -0.79
N SER A 294 10.01 -20.72 -0.45
CA SER A 294 10.22 -21.84 -1.37
C SER A 294 9.31 -21.80 -2.60
N TRP A 295 8.09 -21.26 -2.47
CA TRP A 295 7.10 -21.19 -3.54
C TRP A 295 7.52 -20.28 -4.71
N GLN A 296 8.35 -19.26 -4.49
CA GLN A 296 8.87 -18.40 -5.57
C GLN A 296 10.24 -18.85 -6.11
N SER A 297 10.81 -19.95 -5.61
CA SER A 297 12.19 -20.31 -5.92
C SER A 297 12.47 -20.49 -7.41
N SER A 298 11.55 -21.12 -8.13
CA SER A 298 11.66 -21.31 -9.58
C SER A 298 11.52 -19.99 -10.33
N ALA A 299 10.61 -19.11 -9.92
CA ALA A 299 10.41 -17.80 -10.54
C ALA A 299 11.64 -16.90 -10.37
N VAL A 300 12.22 -16.87 -9.17
CA VAL A 300 13.44 -16.08 -8.87
C VAL A 300 14.65 -16.63 -9.63
N ALA A 301 14.82 -17.95 -9.68
CA ALA A 301 15.90 -18.56 -10.46
C ALA A 301 15.80 -18.21 -11.96
N ASN A 302 14.59 -18.25 -12.52
CA ASN A 302 14.33 -17.86 -13.91
C ASN A 302 14.61 -16.37 -14.15
N TYR A 303 14.24 -15.49 -13.22
CA TYR A 303 14.57 -14.08 -13.29
C TYR A 303 16.08 -13.85 -13.42
N PHE A 304 16.89 -14.47 -12.53
CA PHE A 304 18.35 -14.31 -12.57
C PHE A 304 19.03 -15.02 -13.75
N ALA A 305 18.36 -15.96 -14.40
CA ALA A 305 18.85 -16.54 -15.66
C ALA A 305 18.72 -15.58 -16.85
N ILE A 306 17.80 -14.61 -16.78
CA ILE A 306 17.49 -13.67 -17.87
C ILE A 306 18.04 -12.27 -17.58
N ALA A 307 18.03 -11.83 -16.32
CA ALA A 307 18.47 -10.50 -15.92
C ALA A 307 20.00 -10.35 -16.07
N THR A 308 20.44 -9.64 -17.11
CA THR A 308 21.87 -9.54 -17.46
C THR A 308 22.68 -8.57 -16.59
N THR A 309 22.02 -7.63 -15.90
CA THR A 309 22.66 -6.62 -15.02
C THR A 309 21.69 -6.15 -13.93
N PRO A 310 21.44 -6.93 -12.86
CA PRO A 310 20.59 -6.48 -11.78
C PRO A 310 21.21 -5.27 -11.07
N VAL A 311 20.38 -4.37 -10.54
CA VAL A 311 20.84 -3.22 -9.75
C VAL A 311 21.59 -3.73 -8.51
N SER A 312 22.71 -3.08 -8.17
CA SER A 312 23.45 -3.40 -6.95
C SER A 312 22.53 -3.35 -5.73
N GLY A 313 22.49 -4.44 -4.95
CA GLY A 313 21.61 -4.59 -3.80
C GLY A 313 20.49 -5.62 -4.00
N TYR A 314 20.24 -6.06 -5.23
CA TYR A 314 19.35 -7.21 -5.49
C TYR A 314 19.93 -8.46 -4.81
N THR A 315 19.21 -8.98 -3.82
CA THR A 315 19.59 -10.16 -3.04
C THR A 315 18.79 -11.39 -3.49
N SER A 316 18.99 -12.54 -2.83
CA SER A 316 18.12 -13.71 -2.93
C SER A 316 17.07 -13.74 -1.80
N GLY A 317 16.49 -12.59 -1.44
CA GLY A 317 15.41 -12.48 -0.45
C GLY A 317 14.02 -12.78 -1.03
N ARG A 318 12.96 -12.39 -0.32
CA ARG A 318 11.58 -12.41 -0.85
C ARG A 318 11.51 -11.48 -2.07
N GLY A 319 11.19 -11.99 -3.26
CA GLY A 319 11.14 -11.21 -4.50
C GLY A 319 9.72 -10.69 -4.70
N TYR A 320 9.54 -9.42 -5.05
CA TYR A 320 8.23 -8.77 -5.18
C TYR A 320 8.26 -7.76 -6.35
N PRO A 321 7.12 -7.39 -6.95
CA PRO A 321 5.74 -7.81 -6.63
C PRO A 321 5.42 -9.25 -7.06
N ASP A 322 4.27 -9.77 -6.61
CA ASP A 322 3.75 -11.09 -6.99
C ASP A 322 2.90 -11.03 -8.26
N LEU A 323 2.13 -9.95 -8.41
CA LEU A 323 1.26 -9.65 -9.55
C LEU A 323 1.44 -8.17 -9.92
N SER A 324 0.99 -7.78 -11.11
CA SER A 324 0.90 -6.36 -11.48
C SER A 324 -0.42 -6.10 -12.20
N LEU A 325 -0.97 -4.90 -11.97
CA LEU A 325 -2.18 -4.39 -12.59
C LEU A 325 -1.96 -2.94 -13.00
N ALA A 326 -2.91 -2.35 -13.73
CA ALA A 326 -2.89 -0.95 -14.11
C ALA A 326 -2.67 -0.09 -12.86
N GLY A 327 -1.75 0.85 -12.94
CA GLY A 327 -1.38 1.66 -11.76
C GLY A 327 -1.19 3.14 -12.07
N THR A 328 -1.71 3.61 -13.20
CA THR A 328 -1.61 5.02 -13.57
C THR A 328 -2.88 5.50 -14.26
N ASN A 329 -3.15 6.79 -14.12
CA ASN A 329 -4.21 7.52 -14.81
C ASN A 329 -5.65 7.02 -14.55
N TYR A 330 -5.97 6.76 -13.29
CA TYR A 330 -7.32 6.44 -12.83
C TYR A 330 -8.20 7.70 -12.75
N GLU A 331 -9.43 7.64 -13.26
CA GLU A 331 -10.45 8.65 -12.97
C GLU A 331 -11.04 8.39 -11.59
N VAL A 332 -11.06 9.41 -10.73
CA VAL A 332 -11.48 9.33 -9.33
C VAL A 332 -12.33 10.56 -9.03
N VAL A 333 -13.45 10.41 -8.33
CA VAL A 333 -14.21 11.57 -7.86
C VAL A 333 -13.61 12.08 -6.56
N ILE A 334 -13.23 13.34 -6.50
CA ILE A 334 -12.68 14.00 -5.32
C ILE A 334 -13.24 15.42 -5.21
N GLY A 335 -13.88 15.74 -4.08
CA GLY A 335 -14.45 17.06 -3.84
C GLY A 335 -15.53 17.45 -4.86
N GLY A 336 -16.32 16.47 -5.30
CA GLY A 336 -17.39 16.66 -6.28
C GLY A 336 -16.97 16.70 -7.75
N SER A 337 -15.69 16.46 -8.07
CA SER A 337 -15.14 16.54 -9.43
C SER A 337 -14.33 15.29 -9.78
N ILE A 338 -14.27 14.95 -11.07
CA ILE A 338 -13.36 13.94 -11.65
C ILE A 338 -12.03 14.60 -12.00
#